data_AF-A0AA42GZI0-F1
#
_entry.id   AF-A0AA42GZI0-F1
#
_cell.length_a   1.000
_cell.length_b   1.000
_cell.length_c   1.000
_cell.angle_alpha   90.00
_cell.angle_beta   90.00
_cell.angle_gamma   90.00
#
_symmetry.space_group_name_H-M   'P 1'
#
loop_
_entity.id
_entity.type
_entity.pdbx_description
1 polymer ?
#
loop_
_entity_poly.entity_id
_entity_poly.type
_entity_poly.pdbx_seq_one_letter_code
_entity_poly.pdbx_strand_id
1 'polypeptide(L)'
;MKTPFSTACLIAIFLSASAPSWADTVETSVQNAFDAMASAQSEDAYFAATRSIIALGPNALPSLTKRLAAAKDDDERIEVTYLLAGIIGPMKFKREPIELPPELVSLIGRLLFETRNLQLEANLANFTVVAPHPAEFGPGLLALLERTENEALRATTSAAIVYQGEEALPLVHNAFYASTNDRFSGDLAHLLADTDLSERSIAKMQDLLKSDNAGARQSAARTLGKAGLKNDALLESALKDLASARTEVELSLAAGKVRKQTDGSDRVASALADAFNRAHRIEERAELVSAMRATGEPGEKQLFAALQASNDPDEITDIMRLTNSSFHNDPRLSSAYVAILKRTDDEKVSEAAIFGLVMMRKSGQEAIDAALNETSDDDRLQRRLTKAARSFPANRSPQ
;
A
#
# COMPACT_ATOMS: atom_id res chain seq x y z
N MET A 1 -31.76 18.62 -19.77
CA MET A 1 -30.63 17.66 -19.72
C MET A 1 -29.36 18.40 -20.12
N LYS A 2 -28.54 18.78 -19.14
CA LYS A 2 -27.17 19.27 -19.35
C LYS A 2 -26.30 18.52 -18.34
N THR A 3 -25.30 17.83 -18.84
CA THR A 3 -24.35 17.00 -18.08
C THR A 3 -23.41 17.87 -17.26
N PRO A 4 -23.14 17.57 -15.98
CA PRO A 4 -22.03 18.21 -15.27
C PRO A 4 -20.73 17.55 -15.73
N PHE A 5 -19.81 18.36 -16.24
CA PHE A 5 -18.52 17.91 -16.75
C PHE A 5 -17.59 17.49 -15.62
N SER A 6 -16.88 16.39 -15.88
CA SER A 6 -15.95 15.68 -15.02
C SER A 6 -14.73 16.50 -14.58
N THR A 7 -14.36 16.28 -13.32
CA THR A 7 -13.08 16.48 -12.64
C THR A 7 -11.82 16.50 -13.52
N ALA A 8 -11.06 17.60 -13.41
CA ALA A 8 -9.62 17.64 -13.13
C ALA A 8 -9.10 19.07 -13.32
N CYS A 9 -8.71 19.78 -12.26
CA CYS A 9 -7.77 20.89 -12.43
C CYS A 9 -6.94 21.12 -11.15
N LEU A 10 -5.63 20.95 -11.34
CA LEU A 10 -4.57 21.26 -10.40
C LEU A 10 -4.62 22.74 -9.95
N ILE A 11 -4.27 22.94 -8.69
CA ILE A 11 -4.13 24.26 -8.05
C ILE A 11 -2.93 25.00 -8.68
N ALA A 12 -3.22 26.06 -9.44
CA ALA A 12 -2.29 27.15 -9.70
C ALA A 12 -3.07 28.47 -9.66
N ILE A 13 -2.92 29.23 -8.57
CA ILE A 13 -3.60 30.52 -8.37
C ILE A 13 -2.56 31.64 -8.52
N PHE A 14 -2.65 32.40 -9.62
CA PHE A 14 -2.01 33.72 -9.73
C PHE A 14 -3.01 34.79 -9.28
N LEU A 15 -2.62 35.58 -8.27
CA LEU A 15 -3.40 36.69 -7.72
C LEU A 15 -3.20 37.95 -8.57
N SER A 16 -4.26 38.47 -9.17
CA SER A 16 -4.38 39.89 -9.53
C SER A 16 -5.63 40.46 -8.87
N ALA A 17 -5.43 41.29 -7.85
CA ALA A 17 -6.50 41.93 -7.11
C ALA A 17 -6.94 43.22 -7.83
N SER A 18 -8.24 43.35 -8.10
CA SER A 18 -8.90 44.64 -8.35
C SER A 18 -9.82 44.92 -7.16
N ALA A 19 -9.65 46.09 -6.54
CA ALA A 19 -10.37 46.49 -5.33
C ALA A 19 -11.82 46.91 -5.65
N PRO A 20 -12.84 46.53 -4.84
CA PRO A 20 -14.22 47.00 -5.03
C PRO A 20 -14.42 48.44 -4.53
N SER A 21 -15.34 49.15 -5.20
CA SER A 21 -15.80 50.51 -4.88
C SER A 21 -16.69 50.57 -3.64
N TRP A 22 -16.88 51.78 -3.11
CA TRP A 22 -17.40 52.09 -1.79
C TRP A 22 -18.92 51.83 -1.67
N ALA A 23 -19.32 51.14 -0.58
CA ALA A 23 -20.67 50.81 -0.09
C ALA A 23 -21.24 49.41 -0.38
N ASP A 24 -20.44 48.44 -0.84
CA ASP A 24 -20.89 47.04 -0.87
C ASP A 24 -20.58 46.35 0.47
N THR A 25 -21.63 45.85 1.14
CA THR A 25 -21.42 44.92 2.25
C THR A 25 -20.81 43.62 1.73
N VAL A 26 -20.14 42.85 2.59
CA VAL A 26 -19.62 41.53 2.19
C VAL A 26 -20.75 40.60 1.72
N GLU A 27 -21.94 40.72 2.32
CA GLU A 27 -23.15 40.00 1.90
C GLU A 27 -23.59 40.38 0.48
N THR A 28 -23.61 41.67 0.16
CA THR A 28 -23.89 42.16 -1.20
C THR A 28 -22.84 41.66 -2.20
N SER A 29 -21.56 41.72 -1.84
CA SER A 29 -20.47 41.23 -2.70
C SER A 29 -20.59 39.72 -3.00
N VAL A 30 -20.90 38.92 -1.98
CA VAL A 30 -21.11 37.47 -2.15
C VAL A 30 -22.33 37.20 -3.02
N GLN A 31 -23.45 37.91 -2.81
CA GLN A 31 -24.65 37.74 -3.61
C GLN A 31 -24.41 38.10 -5.09
N ASN A 32 -23.79 39.25 -5.35
CA ASN A 32 -23.46 39.69 -6.72
C ASN A 32 -22.56 38.67 -7.44
N ALA A 33 -21.63 38.04 -6.72
CA ALA A 33 -20.77 37.01 -7.30
C ALA A 33 -21.54 35.73 -7.63
N PHE A 34 -22.49 35.29 -6.79
CA PHE A 34 -23.35 34.15 -7.13
C PHE A 34 -24.28 34.47 -8.31
N ASP A 35 -24.81 35.68 -8.42
CA ASP A 35 -25.60 36.11 -9.58
C ASP A 35 -24.74 36.10 -10.86
N ALA A 36 -23.47 36.49 -10.75
CA ALA A 36 -22.49 36.40 -11.84
C ALA A 36 -22.16 34.94 -12.21
N MET A 37 -22.03 34.04 -11.23
CA MET A 37 -21.84 32.60 -11.47
C MET A 37 -23.05 32.00 -12.22
N ALA A 38 -24.27 32.33 -11.79
CA ALA A 38 -25.50 31.82 -12.40
C ALA A 38 -25.74 32.36 -13.82
N SER A 39 -25.27 33.56 -14.14
CA SER A 39 -25.40 34.18 -15.46
C SER A 39 -24.19 33.97 -16.39
N ALA A 40 -23.13 33.32 -15.90
CA ALA A 40 -21.89 33.10 -16.65
C ALA A 40 -22.14 32.32 -17.95
N GLN A 41 -21.63 32.86 -19.06
CA GLN A 41 -21.70 32.23 -20.39
C GLN A 41 -20.40 31.51 -20.77
N SER A 42 -19.36 31.60 -19.93
CA SER A 42 -18.07 30.93 -20.12
C SER A 42 -17.50 30.45 -18.78
N GLU A 43 -16.63 29.44 -18.84
CA GLU A 43 -15.90 28.95 -17.66
C GLU A 43 -15.05 30.06 -17.03
N ASP A 44 -14.40 30.89 -17.84
CA ASP A 44 -13.59 32.02 -17.36
C ASP A 44 -14.42 33.01 -16.54
N ALA A 45 -15.65 33.31 -16.97
CA ALA A 45 -16.55 34.21 -16.24
C ALA A 45 -17.01 33.58 -14.91
N TYR A 46 -17.33 32.28 -14.93
CA TYR A 46 -17.68 31.52 -13.72
C TYR A 46 -16.53 31.49 -12.70
N PHE A 47 -15.30 31.19 -13.17
CA PHE A 47 -14.12 31.17 -12.32
C PHE A 47 -13.72 32.57 -11.84
N ALA A 48 -13.95 33.62 -12.63
CA ALA A 48 -13.74 34.99 -12.18
C ALA A 48 -14.67 35.35 -11.00
N ALA A 49 -15.95 34.97 -11.07
CA ALA A 49 -16.90 35.17 -9.98
C ALA A 49 -16.57 34.28 -8.75
N THR A 50 -16.14 33.04 -8.97
CA THR A 50 -15.62 32.18 -7.90
C THR A 50 -14.45 32.83 -7.17
N ARG A 51 -13.48 33.38 -7.94
CA ARG A 51 -12.30 34.06 -7.38
C ARG A 51 -12.65 35.33 -6.62
N SER A 52 -13.68 36.07 -7.03
CA SER A 52 -14.09 37.27 -6.30
C SER A 52 -14.62 36.94 -4.91
N ILE A 53 -15.36 35.84 -4.75
CA ILE A 53 -15.79 35.34 -3.42
C ILE A 53 -14.57 34.92 -2.59
N ILE A 54 -13.67 34.11 -3.17
CA ILE A 54 -12.47 33.63 -2.45
C ILE A 54 -11.59 34.81 -2.00
N ALA A 55 -11.50 35.88 -2.80
CA ALA A 55 -10.72 37.08 -2.47
C ALA A 55 -11.25 37.83 -1.24
N LEU A 56 -12.52 37.65 -0.87
CA LEU A 56 -13.10 38.21 0.37
C LEU A 56 -12.56 37.50 1.62
N GLY A 57 -11.99 36.31 1.48
CA GLY A 57 -11.36 35.55 2.56
C GLY A 57 -12.34 35.20 3.70
N PRO A 58 -11.89 35.25 4.96
CA PRO A 58 -12.71 34.94 6.15
C PRO A 58 -14.01 35.72 6.23
N ASN A 59 -14.03 36.95 5.70
CA ASN A 59 -15.20 37.81 5.77
C ASN A 59 -16.41 37.22 5.05
N ALA A 60 -16.21 36.36 4.06
CA ALA A 60 -17.29 35.69 3.35
C ALA A 60 -17.90 34.50 4.11
N LEU A 61 -17.25 33.97 5.16
CA LEU A 61 -17.70 32.78 5.88
C LEU A 61 -19.13 32.91 6.44
N PRO A 62 -19.54 34.01 7.09
CA PRO A 62 -20.92 34.16 7.58
C PRO A 62 -21.95 34.10 6.45
N SER A 63 -21.70 34.80 5.33
CA SER A 63 -22.60 34.82 4.18
C SER A 63 -22.70 33.46 3.50
N LEU A 64 -21.57 32.75 3.33
CA LEU A 64 -21.55 31.40 2.79
C LEU A 64 -22.22 30.40 3.73
N THR A 65 -22.11 30.58 5.05
CA THR A 65 -22.81 29.76 6.05
C THR A 65 -24.32 29.91 5.92
N LYS A 66 -24.84 31.14 5.82
CA LYS A 66 -26.26 31.39 5.57
C LYS A 66 -26.73 30.73 4.27
N ARG A 67 -25.93 30.85 3.19
CA ARG A 67 -26.28 30.26 1.89
C ARG A 67 -26.26 28.73 1.92
N LEU A 68 -25.29 28.11 2.60
CA LEU A 68 -25.25 26.66 2.81
C LEU A 68 -26.51 26.17 3.54
N ALA A 69 -26.95 26.91 4.57
CA ALA A 69 -28.14 26.59 5.32
C ALA A 69 -29.44 26.75 4.52
N ALA A 70 -29.47 27.72 3.60
CA ALA A 70 -30.60 27.99 2.72
C ALA A 70 -30.62 27.11 1.45
N ALA A 71 -29.56 26.33 1.22
CA ALA A 71 -29.40 25.54 0.00
C ALA A 71 -30.48 24.46 -0.12
N LYS A 72 -31.15 24.44 -1.29
CA LYS A 72 -32.35 23.62 -1.54
C LYS A 72 -32.01 22.17 -1.90
N ASP A 73 -30.84 21.96 -2.49
CA ASP A 73 -30.38 20.67 -2.97
C ASP A 73 -28.85 20.51 -2.80
N ASP A 74 -28.35 19.34 -3.16
CA ASP A 74 -26.93 19.02 -3.03
C ASP A 74 -26.06 19.76 -4.06
N ASP A 75 -26.59 20.23 -5.19
CA ASP A 75 -25.81 20.98 -6.20
C ASP A 75 -25.46 22.37 -5.67
N GLU A 76 -26.42 23.07 -5.05
CA GLU A 76 -26.16 24.35 -4.36
C GLU A 76 -25.18 24.15 -3.19
N ARG A 77 -25.29 23.05 -2.45
CA ARG A 77 -24.36 22.73 -1.34
C ARG A 77 -22.95 22.43 -1.85
N ILE A 78 -22.81 21.75 -2.97
CA ILE A 78 -21.52 21.46 -3.61
C ILE A 78 -20.82 22.77 -3.97
N GLU A 79 -21.54 23.70 -4.60
CA GLU A 79 -21.00 25.01 -4.98
C GLU A 79 -20.50 25.79 -3.76
N VAL A 80 -21.31 25.86 -2.69
CA VAL A 80 -20.95 26.59 -1.47
C VAL A 80 -19.79 25.93 -0.72
N THR A 81 -19.80 24.59 -0.59
CA THR A 81 -18.71 23.86 0.08
C THR A 81 -17.38 23.95 -0.66
N TYR A 82 -17.42 24.02 -2.00
CA TYR A 82 -16.22 24.28 -2.81
C TYR A 82 -15.63 25.66 -2.52
N LEU A 83 -16.46 26.70 -2.46
CA LEU A 83 -16.03 28.07 -2.12
C LEU A 83 -15.46 28.16 -0.70
N LEU A 84 -16.10 27.49 0.28
CA LEU A 84 -15.60 27.40 1.64
C LEU A 84 -14.19 26.79 1.69
N ALA A 85 -13.96 25.67 1.01
CA ALA A 85 -12.63 25.06 0.93
C ALA A 85 -11.61 25.98 0.22
N GLY A 86 -12.04 26.71 -0.82
CA GLY A 86 -11.24 27.70 -1.54
C GLY A 86 -10.78 28.88 -0.68
N ILE A 87 -11.51 29.22 0.38
CA ILE A 87 -11.13 30.25 1.37
C ILE A 87 -10.22 29.66 2.43
N ILE A 88 -10.65 28.56 3.05
CA ILE A 88 -9.97 27.96 4.22
C ILE A 88 -8.61 27.34 3.84
N GLY A 89 -8.52 26.69 2.68
CA GLY A 89 -7.29 26.03 2.22
C GLY A 89 -6.08 26.98 2.17
N PRO A 90 -6.14 28.09 1.40
CA PRO A 90 -5.06 29.07 1.35
C PRO A 90 -4.67 29.65 2.70
N MET A 91 -5.63 29.88 3.60
CA MET A 91 -5.35 30.37 4.95
C MET A 91 -4.52 29.38 5.77
N LYS A 92 -4.86 28.08 5.69
CA LYS A 92 -4.08 27.01 6.35
C LYS A 92 -2.64 26.99 5.84
N PHE A 93 -2.43 27.12 4.52
CA PHE A 93 -1.08 27.18 3.94
C PHE A 93 -0.29 28.41 4.39
N LYS A 94 -0.96 29.56 4.56
CA LYS A 94 -0.35 30.79 5.07
C LYS A 94 -0.19 30.82 6.60
N ARG A 95 -0.70 29.80 7.31
CA ARG A 95 -0.73 29.72 8.78
C ARG A 95 -1.48 30.88 9.42
N GLU A 96 -2.51 31.38 8.74
CA GLU A 96 -3.41 32.38 9.29
C GLU A 96 -4.36 31.72 10.30
N PRO A 97 -4.73 32.39 11.41
CA PRO A 97 -5.76 31.87 12.30
C PRO A 97 -7.07 31.69 11.54
N ILE A 98 -7.68 30.53 11.69
CA ILE A 98 -8.99 30.22 11.11
C ILE A 98 -9.95 29.97 12.26
N GLU A 99 -10.97 30.81 12.37
CA GLU A 99 -12.11 30.59 13.24
C GLU A 99 -13.33 30.31 12.38
N LEU A 100 -13.93 29.14 12.57
CA LEU A 100 -15.16 28.78 11.86
C LEU A 100 -16.38 29.29 12.63
N PRO A 101 -17.39 29.84 11.94
CA PRO A 101 -18.69 30.10 12.56
C PRO A 101 -19.25 28.83 13.22
N PRO A 102 -19.75 28.86 14.47
CA PRO A 102 -20.32 27.68 15.13
C PRO A 102 -21.45 27.04 14.33
N GLU A 103 -22.25 27.87 13.65
CA GLU A 103 -23.32 27.40 12.76
C GLU A 103 -22.74 26.60 11.59
N LEU A 104 -21.62 27.06 11.01
CA LEU A 104 -20.94 26.33 9.93
C LEU A 104 -20.46 24.97 10.41
N VAL A 105 -19.84 24.90 11.60
CA VAL A 105 -19.40 23.64 12.20
C VAL A 105 -20.58 22.68 12.37
N SER A 106 -21.69 23.16 12.93
CA SER A 106 -22.90 22.36 13.12
C SER A 106 -23.49 21.86 11.79
N LEU A 107 -23.53 22.73 10.77
CA LEU A 107 -24.03 22.38 9.44
C LEU A 107 -23.16 21.33 8.75
N ILE A 108 -21.85 21.51 8.73
CA ILE A 108 -20.92 20.55 8.12
C ILE A 108 -20.98 19.21 8.86
N GLY A 109 -20.97 19.23 10.19
CA GLY A 109 -21.11 18.03 11.02
C GLY A 109 -22.38 17.24 10.69
N ARG A 110 -23.51 17.93 10.50
CA ARG A 110 -24.78 17.31 10.12
C ARG A 110 -24.76 16.77 8.68
N LEU A 111 -24.26 17.54 7.73
CA LEU A 111 -24.20 17.14 6.31
C LEU A 111 -23.36 15.87 6.12
N LEU A 112 -22.29 15.69 6.90
CA LEU A 112 -21.50 14.45 6.91
C LEU A 112 -22.35 13.20 7.23
N PHE A 113 -23.46 13.33 7.96
CA PHE A 113 -24.41 12.24 8.19
C PHE A 113 -25.50 12.12 7.13
N GLU A 114 -26.00 13.25 6.64
CA GLU A 114 -27.24 13.31 5.86
C GLU A 114 -27.05 13.08 4.36
N THR A 115 -26.02 13.67 3.75
CA THR A 115 -25.89 13.58 2.29
C THR A 115 -25.52 12.17 1.83
N ARG A 116 -25.95 11.82 0.61
CA ARG A 116 -25.54 10.62 -0.13
C ARG A 116 -25.00 10.98 -1.51
N ASN A 117 -24.79 12.27 -1.77
CA ASN A 117 -24.16 12.74 -2.99
C ASN A 117 -22.64 12.63 -2.84
N LEU A 118 -22.04 11.78 -3.67
CA LEU A 118 -20.60 11.48 -3.62
C LEU A 118 -19.72 12.73 -3.73
N GLN A 119 -20.10 13.69 -4.57
CA GLN A 119 -19.34 14.93 -4.76
C GLN A 119 -19.44 15.82 -3.51
N LEU A 120 -20.62 15.91 -2.90
CA LEU A 120 -20.79 16.66 -1.66
C LEU A 120 -20.02 16.00 -0.51
N GLU A 121 -20.11 14.69 -0.36
CA GLU A 121 -19.32 13.94 0.64
C GLU A 121 -17.81 14.18 0.47
N ALA A 122 -17.31 14.17 -0.78
CA ALA A 122 -15.92 14.48 -1.07
C ALA A 122 -15.54 15.93 -0.73
N ASN A 123 -16.40 16.90 -1.05
CA ASN A 123 -16.17 18.30 -0.67
C ASN A 123 -16.12 18.48 0.86
N LEU A 124 -17.03 17.84 1.59
CA LEU A 124 -17.07 17.90 3.05
C LEU A 124 -15.82 17.27 3.67
N ALA A 125 -15.42 16.07 3.23
CA ALA A 125 -14.21 15.42 3.70
C ALA A 125 -12.96 16.29 3.40
N ASN A 126 -12.83 16.83 2.18
CA ASN A 126 -11.74 17.75 1.82
C ASN A 126 -11.76 19.05 2.65
N PHE A 127 -12.93 19.62 2.91
CA PHE A 127 -13.05 20.78 3.78
C PHE A 127 -12.51 20.48 5.18
N THR A 128 -12.86 19.33 5.77
CA THR A 128 -12.36 18.94 7.10
C THR A 128 -10.87 18.62 7.15
N VAL A 129 -10.22 18.38 6.01
CA VAL A 129 -8.74 18.28 5.92
C VAL A 129 -8.09 19.65 6.09
N VAL A 130 -8.71 20.73 5.61
CA VAL A 130 -8.10 22.08 5.60
C VAL A 130 -8.65 23.01 6.69
N ALA A 131 -9.83 22.73 7.21
CA ALA A 131 -10.43 23.45 8.31
C ALA A 131 -9.70 23.21 9.64
N PRO A 132 -9.86 24.12 10.62
CA PRO A 132 -9.73 23.77 12.04
C PRO A 132 -10.54 22.50 12.33
N HIS A 133 -10.14 21.80 13.39
CA HIS A 133 -10.59 20.44 13.68
C HIS A 133 -11.52 20.41 14.92
N PRO A 134 -12.77 20.91 14.81
CA PRO A 134 -13.73 20.83 15.91
C PRO A 134 -14.16 19.38 16.12
N ALA A 135 -14.32 18.98 17.39
CA ALA A 135 -14.70 17.63 17.80
C ALA A 135 -16.01 17.15 17.12
N GLU A 136 -16.90 18.08 16.75
CA GLU A 136 -18.16 17.85 16.06
C GLU A 136 -18.01 17.16 14.70
N PHE A 137 -16.85 17.26 14.03
CA PHE A 137 -16.62 16.58 12.76
C PHE A 137 -16.35 15.09 12.92
N GLY A 138 -15.76 14.67 14.04
CA GLY A 138 -15.32 13.29 14.26
C GLY A 138 -16.41 12.23 14.03
N PRO A 139 -17.59 12.34 14.68
CA PRO A 139 -18.67 11.37 14.49
C PRO A 139 -19.16 11.27 13.03
N GLY A 140 -19.27 12.40 12.33
CA GLY A 140 -19.71 12.44 10.93
C GLY A 140 -18.68 11.81 9.98
N LEU A 141 -17.39 12.08 10.22
CA LEU A 141 -16.31 11.47 9.45
C LEU A 141 -16.23 9.94 9.64
N LEU A 142 -16.42 9.45 10.87
CA LEU A 142 -16.46 8.02 11.13
C LEU A 142 -17.66 7.34 10.45
N ALA A 143 -18.84 7.95 10.51
CA ALA A 143 -20.02 7.44 9.82
C ALA A 143 -19.85 7.45 8.29
N LEU A 144 -19.20 8.48 7.74
CA LEU A 144 -18.86 8.54 6.32
C LEU A 144 -17.88 7.43 5.94
N LEU A 145 -16.82 7.24 6.74
CA LEU A 145 -15.81 6.20 6.52
C LEU A 145 -16.42 4.79 6.56
N GLU A 146 -17.37 4.54 7.46
CA GLU A 146 -18.07 3.26 7.60
C GLU A 146 -19.01 2.97 6.42
N ARG A 147 -19.71 3.98 5.90
CA ARG A 147 -20.71 3.77 4.84
C ARG A 147 -20.15 3.85 3.43
N THR A 148 -19.06 4.58 3.21
CA THR A 148 -18.57 4.83 1.85
C THR A 148 -17.95 3.59 1.24
N GLU A 149 -18.39 3.25 0.02
CA GLU A 149 -17.80 2.19 -0.80
C GLU A 149 -16.75 2.75 -1.77
N ASN A 150 -16.71 4.08 -1.96
CA ASN A 150 -15.75 4.72 -2.86
C ASN A 150 -14.36 4.80 -2.21
N GLU A 151 -13.37 4.19 -2.85
CA GLU A 151 -12.01 4.09 -2.31
C GLU A 151 -11.30 5.45 -2.17
N ALA A 152 -11.48 6.35 -3.13
CA ALA A 152 -10.86 7.67 -3.06
C ALA A 152 -11.46 8.49 -1.90
N LEU A 153 -12.79 8.49 -1.77
CA LEU A 153 -13.46 9.13 -0.65
C LEU A 153 -13.09 8.50 0.69
N ARG A 154 -12.95 7.17 0.75
CA ARG A 154 -12.47 6.45 1.93
C ARG A 154 -11.09 6.96 2.35
N ALA A 155 -10.14 7.05 1.43
CA ALA A 155 -8.79 7.55 1.70
C ALA A 155 -8.81 9.01 2.20
N THR A 156 -9.57 9.89 1.54
CA THR A 156 -9.73 11.28 1.98
C THR A 156 -10.38 11.39 3.36
N THR A 157 -11.39 10.57 3.64
CA THR A 157 -12.08 10.57 4.94
C THR A 157 -11.16 10.07 6.06
N SER A 158 -10.36 9.02 5.80
CA SER A 158 -9.33 8.58 6.73
C SER A 158 -8.30 9.68 7.01
N ALA A 159 -7.83 10.38 5.96
CA ALA A 159 -6.93 11.52 6.14
C ALA A 159 -7.57 12.65 6.96
N ALA A 160 -8.83 12.99 6.69
CA ALA A 160 -9.58 13.97 7.46
C ALA A 160 -9.65 13.62 8.95
N ILE A 161 -9.87 12.35 9.29
CA ILE A 161 -9.86 11.89 10.69
C ILE A 161 -8.47 12.03 11.31
N VAL A 162 -7.40 11.66 10.60
CA VAL A 162 -6.01 11.84 11.08
C VAL A 162 -5.71 13.31 11.36
N TYR A 163 -6.16 14.22 10.50
CA TYR A 163 -5.95 15.65 10.70
C TYR A 163 -6.67 16.21 11.93
N GLN A 164 -7.74 15.56 12.41
CA GLN A 164 -8.35 15.94 13.69
C GLN A 164 -7.40 15.77 14.89
N GLY A 165 -6.32 14.99 14.74
CA GLY A 165 -5.31 14.81 15.78
C GLY A 165 -5.79 13.96 16.95
N GLU A 166 -5.20 14.18 18.12
CA GLU A 166 -5.43 13.36 19.32
C GLU A 166 -6.88 13.36 19.79
N GLU A 167 -7.64 14.43 19.51
CA GLU A 167 -9.05 14.55 19.89
C GLU A 167 -9.95 13.50 19.20
N ALA A 168 -9.56 13.01 18.02
CA ALA A 168 -10.31 11.96 17.34
C ALA A 168 -9.99 10.55 17.87
N LEU A 169 -8.88 10.34 18.58
CA LEU A 169 -8.45 9.02 19.02
C LEU A 169 -9.47 8.29 19.90
N PRO A 170 -10.11 8.92 20.91
CA PRO A 170 -11.14 8.26 21.70
C PRO A 170 -12.32 7.78 20.84
N LEU A 171 -12.71 8.56 19.82
CA LEU A 171 -13.78 8.19 18.90
C LEU A 171 -13.36 7.01 18.00
N VAL A 172 -12.14 7.04 17.46
CA VAL A 172 -11.58 5.95 16.65
C VAL A 172 -11.49 4.65 17.47
N HIS A 173 -11.01 4.70 18.71
CA HIS A 173 -10.97 3.53 19.59
C HIS A 173 -12.37 2.98 19.88
N ASN A 174 -13.33 3.84 20.22
CA ASN A 174 -14.71 3.41 20.50
C ASN A 174 -15.35 2.76 19.26
N ALA A 175 -15.21 3.37 18.10
CA ALA A 175 -15.66 2.80 16.83
C ALA A 175 -14.95 1.48 16.54
N PHE A 176 -13.63 1.40 16.79
CA PHE A 176 -12.85 0.19 16.55
C PHE A 176 -13.36 -0.94 17.42
N TYR A 177 -13.62 -0.70 18.71
CA TYR A 177 -14.15 -1.74 19.61
C TYR A 177 -15.59 -2.14 19.30
N ALA A 178 -16.43 -1.20 18.88
CA ALA A 178 -17.86 -1.44 18.62
C ALA A 178 -18.12 -2.11 17.25
N SER A 179 -17.29 -1.83 16.24
CA SER A 179 -17.51 -2.32 14.88
C SER A 179 -17.46 -3.84 14.78
N THR A 180 -18.42 -4.42 14.04
CA THR A 180 -18.41 -5.81 13.57
C THR A 180 -18.20 -5.91 12.06
N ASN A 181 -17.94 -4.78 11.40
CA ASN A 181 -17.66 -4.71 9.97
C ASN A 181 -16.15 -4.76 9.76
N ASP A 182 -15.65 -5.88 9.25
CA ASP A 182 -14.21 -6.11 9.06
C ASP A 182 -13.54 -5.04 8.19
N ARG A 183 -14.20 -4.59 7.11
CA ARG A 183 -13.64 -3.53 6.25
C ARG A 183 -13.42 -2.25 7.05
N PHE A 184 -14.45 -1.80 7.76
CA PHE A 184 -14.38 -0.58 8.55
C PHE A 184 -13.41 -0.73 9.73
N SER A 185 -13.41 -1.89 10.40
CA SER A 185 -12.42 -2.23 11.42
C SER A 185 -10.99 -2.21 10.87
N GLY A 186 -10.79 -2.58 9.60
CA GLY A 186 -9.53 -2.44 8.88
C GLY A 186 -9.09 -1.00 8.71
N ASP A 187 -9.99 -0.11 8.30
CA ASP A 187 -9.70 1.32 8.19
C ASP A 187 -9.37 1.93 9.56
N LEU A 188 -10.13 1.58 10.59
CA LEU A 188 -9.87 2.02 11.97
C LEU A 188 -8.54 1.48 12.50
N ALA A 189 -8.20 0.22 12.21
CA ALA A 189 -6.89 -0.33 12.56
C ALA A 189 -5.75 0.45 11.89
N HIS A 190 -5.94 0.88 10.64
CA HIS A 190 -4.98 1.73 9.94
C HIS A 190 -4.81 3.10 10.60
N LEU A 191 -5.90 3.73 11.05
CA LEU A 191 -5.87 5.00 11.77
C LEU A 191 -5.11 4.91 13.11
N LEU A 192 -5.06 3.71 13.71
CA LEU A 192 -4.33 3.46 14.96
C LEU A 192 -2.84 3.07 14.76
N ALA A 193 -2.34 3.08 13.52
CA ALA A 193 -1.02 2.53 13.17
C ALA A 193 0.17 3.20 13.87
N ASP A 194 0.04 4.47 14.26
CA ASP A 194 1.09 5.28 14.87
C ASP A 194 0.68 5.75 16.29
N THR A 195 -0.11 4.93 16.99
CA THR A 195 -0.66 5.22 18.33
C THR A 195 -0.25 4.14 19.34
N ASP A 196 -0.36 4.46 20.63
CA ASP A 196 -0.20 3.46 21.68
C ASP A 196 -1.39 2.49 21.70
N LEU A 197 -1.09 1.20 21.53
CA LEU A 197 -2.11 0.17 21.48
C LEU A 197 -2.35 -0.44 22.86
N SER A 198 -3.58 -0.34 23.35
CA SER A 198 -4.03 -1.11 24.53
C SER A 198 -4.06 -2.61 24.24
N GLU A 199 -4.02 -3.45 25.28
CA GLU A 199 -4.22 -4.90 25.15
C GLU A 199 -5.52 -5.25 24.43
N ARG A 200 -6.59 -4.47 24.68
CA ARG A 200 -7.88 -4.63 24.01
C ARG A 200 -7.79 -4.35 22.51
N SER A 201 -7.06 -3.30 22.11
CA SER A 201 -6.81 -3.01 20.68
C SER A 201 -6.02 -4.13 20.02
N ILE A 202 -4.97 -4.62 20.70
CA ILE A 202 -4.12 -5.71 20.22
C ILE A 202 -4.97 -6.97 20.00
N ALA A 203 -5.77 -7.36 21.00
CA ALA A 203 -6.63 -8.55 20.91
C ALA A 203 -7.62 -8.44 19.74
N LYS A 204 -8.23 -7.27 19.54
CA LYS A 204 -9.15 -7.06 18.41
C LYS A 204 -8.43 -7.09 17.06
N MET A 205 -7.24 -6.51 16.96
CA MET A 205 -6.43 -6.60 15.73
C MET A 205 -6.01 -8.04 15.43
N GLN A 206 -5.63 -8.82 16.45
CA GLN A 206 -5.32 -10.25 16.30
C GLN A 206 -6.53 -11.05 15.81
N ASP A 207 -7.74 -10.67 16.19
CA ASP A 207 -8.96 -11.26 15.63
C ASP A 207 -9.16 -10.84 14.16
N LEU A 208 -8.92 -9.57 13.85
CA LEU A 208 -9.03 -9.05 12.47
C LEU A 208 -8.04 -9.72 11.50
N LEU A 209 -6.90 -10.22 11.97
CA LEU A 209 -5.95 -11.03 11.19
C LEU A 209 -6.57 -12.32 10.64
N LYS A 210 -7.69 -12.79 11.20
CA LYS A 210 -8.40 -13.98 10.74
C LYS A 210 -9.46 -13.68 9.69
N SER A 211 -9.82 -12.40 9.52
CA SER A 211 -10.85 -11.93 8.59
C SER A 211 -10.65 -12.47 7.17
N ASP A 212 -11.73 -12.64 6.41
CA ASP A 212 -11.65 -12.91 4.97
C ASP A 212 -11.37 -11.65 4.15
N ASN A 213 -11.57 -10.46 4.73
CA ASN A 213 -11.21 -9.20 4.11
C ASN A 213 -9.68 -8.97 4.14
N ALA A 214 -9.04 -9.06 2.98
CA ALA A 214 -7.59 -8.90 2.85
C ALA A 214 -7.09 -7.51 3.29
N GLY A 215 -7.85 -6.45 2.98
CA GLY A 215 -7.51 -5.09 3.41
C GLY A 215 -7.52 -4.95 4.93
N ALA A 216 -8.52 -5.56 5.59
CA ALA A 216 -8.62 -5.56 7.05
C ALA A 216 -7.44 -6.29 7.70
N ARG A 217 -7.11 -7.50 7.20
CA ARG A 217 -5.92 -8.25 7.66
C ARG A 217 -4.65 -7.43 7.48
N GLN A 218 -4.47 -6.81 6.31
CA GLN A 218 -3.27 -6.03 6.01
C GLN A 218 -3.13 -4.82 6.94
N SER A 219 -4.21 -4.10 7.20
CA SER A 219 -4.19 -2.96 8.14
C SER A 219 -3.86 -3.41 9.55
N ALA A 220 -4.51 -4.47 10.07
CA ALA A 220 -4.17 -5.02 11.38
C ALA A 220 -2.71 -5.48 11.48
N ALA A 221 -2.23 -6.22 10.49
CA ALA A 221 -0.85 -6.72 10.46
C ALA A 221 0.17 -5.58 10.43
N ARG A 222 -0.11 -4.53 9.64
CA ARG A 222 0.74 -3.34 9.58
C ARG A 222 0.78 -2.62 10.92
N THR A 223 -0.36 -2.42 11.56
CA THR A 223 -0.46 -1.69 12.84
C THR A 223 0.24 -2.46 13.96
N LEU A 224 -0.03 -3.76 14.09
CA LEU A 224 0.68 -4.61 15.07
C LEU A 224 2.19 -4.66 14.80
N GLY A 225 2.61 -4.74 13.54
CA GLY A 225 4.02 -4.73 13.16
C GLY A 225 4.73 -3.41 13.48
N LYS A 226 4.07 -2.27 13.29
CA LYS A 226 4.60 -0.95 13.70
C LYS A 226 4.76 -0.83 15.21
N ALA A 227 3.85 -1.44 15.98
CA ALA A 227 3.98 -1.55 17.43
C ALA A 227 5.08 -2.55 17.88
N GLY A 228 5.83 -3.14 16.95
CA GLY A 228 6.91 -4.08 17.25
C GLY A 228 6.43 -5.46 17.72
N LEU A 229 5.13 -5.76 17.58
CA LEU A 229 4.56 -7.02 18.04
C LEU A 229 4.85 -8.12 17.00
N LYS A 230 5.41 -9.23 17.48
CA LYS A 230 5.51 -10.49 16.75
C LYS A 230 4.66 -11.53 17.49
N ASN A 231 3.79 -12.21 16.76
CA ASN A 231 2.99 -13.30 17.30
C ASN A 231 2.55 -14.25 16.18
N ASP A 232 2.12 -15.44 16.56
CA ASP A 232 1.71 -16.50 15.62
C ASP A 232 0.55 -16.08 14.73
N ALA A 233 -0.35 -15.21 15.22
CA ALA A 233 -1.46 -14.71 14.41
C ALA A 233 -1.00 -13.90 13.19
N LEU A 234 0.13 -13.17 13.29
CA LEU A 234 0.73 -12.47 12.15
C LEU A 234 1.29 -13.44 11.12
N LEU A 235 1.91 -14.55 11.58
CA LEU A 235 2.39 -15.60 10.70
C LEU A 235 1.21 -16.30 10.00
N GLU A 236 0.16 -16.69 10.73
CA GLU A 236 -1.04 -17.30 10.14
C GLU A 236 -1.70 -16.39 9.11
N SER A 237 -1.81 -15.09 9.40
CA SER A 237 -2.33 -14.12 8.42
C SER A 237 -1.45 -14.02 7.19
N ALA A 238 -0.12 -14.03 7.35
CA ALA A 238 0.81 -13.98 6.22
C ALA A 238 0.73 -15.25 5.35
N LEU A 239 0.56 -16.42 5.96
CA LEU A 239 0.35 -17.68 5.25
C LEU A 239 -1.01 -17.71 4.53
N LYS A 240 -2.06 -17.18 5.15
CA LYS A 240 -3.38 -17.01 4.49
C LYS A 240 -3.28 -16.11 3.26
N ASP A 241 -2.58 -14.98 3.38
CA ASP A 241 -2.33 -14.09 2.24
C ASP A 241 -1.55 -14.81 1.14
N LEU A 242 -0.49 -15.54 1.49
CA LEU A 242 0.35 -16.31 0.55
C LEU A 242 -0.45 -17.36 -0.22
N ALA A 243 -1.33 -18.11 0.47
CA ALA A 243 -2.17 -19.12 -0.13
C ALA A 243 -3.20 -18.52 -1.11
N SER A 244 -3.69 -17.30 -0.81
CA SER A 244 -4.68 -16.61 -1.64
C SER A 244 -4.09 -15.80 -2.79
N ALA A 245 -2.81 -15.44 -2.74
CA ALA A 245 -2.15 -14.58 -3.72
C ALA A 245 -2.20 -15.18 -5.14
N ARG A 246 -2.63 -14.36 -6.11
CA ARG A 246 -2.80 -14.75 -7.52
C ARG A 246 -1.95 -13.94 -8.47
N THR A 247 -1.58 -12.72 -8.10
CA THR A 247 -0.72 -11.87 -8.93
C THR A 247 0.73 -11.91 -8.46
N GLU A 248 1.65 -11.54 -9.36
CA GLU A 248 3.07 -11.37 -9.06
C GLU A 248 3.31 -10.49 -7.83
N VAL A 249 2.63 -9.33 -7.80
CA VAL A 249 2.75 -8.35 -6.72
C VAL A 249 2.23 -8.94 -5.41
N GLU A 250 1.08 -9.62 -5.44
CA GLU A 250 0.51 -10.26 -4.24
C GLU A 250 1.42 -11.35 -3.68
N LEU A 251 1.98 -12.20 -4.55
CA LEU A 251 2.88 -13.28 -4.16
C LEU A 251 4.14 -12.74 -3.49
N SER A 252 4.77 -11.74 -4.12
CA SER A 252 5.97 -11.10 -3.58
C SER A 252 5.68 -10.43 -2.23
N LEU A 253 4.59 -9.65 -2.12
CA LEU A 253 4.20 -9.01 -0.87
C LEU A 253 3.89 -10.02 0.24
N ALA A 254 3.18 -11.11 -0.07
CA ALA A 254 2.84 -12.15 0.89
C ALA A 254 4.08 -12.94 1.34
N ALA A 255 4.97 -13.32 0.41
CA ALA A 255 6.23 -13.98 0.72
C ALA A 255 7.11 -13.10 1.62
N GLY A 256 7.20 -11.80 1.34
CA GLY A 256 7.93 -10.86 2.18
C GLY A 256 7.34 -10.70 3.58
N LYS A 257 6.01 -10.80 3.74
CA LYS A 257 5.37 -10.87 5.07
C LYS A 257 5.75 -12.17 5.79
N VAL A 258 5.65 -13.32 5.13
CA VAL A 258 6.04 -14.62 5.71
C VAL A 258 7.51 -14.60 6.13
N ARG A 259 8.41 -14.09 5.29
CA ARG A 259 9.84 -13.92 5.61
C ARG A 259 10.08 -13.16 6.92
N LYS A 260 9.28 -12.12 7.20
CA LYS A 260 9.42 -11.30 8.42
C LYS A 260 8.89 -11.99 9.68
N GLN A 261 7.94 -12.91 9.52
CA GLN A 261 7.19 -13.54 10.61
C GLN A 261 7.51 -15.04 10.80
N THR A 262 8.32 -15.62 9.92
CA THR A 262 8.60 -17.06 9.93
C THR A 262 9.19 -17.52 11.26
N ASP A 263 8.72 -18.68 11.70
CA ASP A 263 9.21 -19.43 12.86
C ASP A 263 10.26 -20.49 12.47
N GLY A 264 10.57 -20.62 11.18
CA GLY A 264 11.48 -21.64 10.66
C GLY A 264 10.89 -23.05 10.59
N SER A 265 9.57 -23.22 10.70
CA SER A 265 8.94 -24.54 10.66
C SER A 265 8.85 -25.16 9.26
N ASP A 266 8.82 -26.50 9.20
CA ASP A 266 8.58 -27.26 7.97
C ASP A 266 7.24 -26.89 7.30
N ARG A 267 6.24 -26.51 8.10
CA ARG A 267 4.94 -26.06 7.59
C ARG A 267 5.08 -24.77 6.79
N VAL A 268 5.82 -23.79 7.32
CA VAL A 268 6.05 -22.51 6.61
C VAL A 268 6.87 -22.75 5.35
N ALA A 269 7.92 -23.57 5.44
CA ALA A 269 8.72 -23.95 4.28
C ALA A 269 7.88 -24.62 3.18
N SER A 270 6.98 -25.53 3.56
CA SER A 270 6.08 -26.21 2.62
C SER A 270 5.11 -25.24 1.95
N ALA A 271 4.50 -24.32 2.71
CA ALA A 271 3.61 -23.30 2.14
C ALA A 271 4.32 -22.36 1.15
N LEU A 272 5.59 -22.02 1.42
CA LEU A 272 6.42 -21.24 0.50
C LEU A 272 6.79 -22.03 -0.76
N ALA A 273 7.06 -23.34 -0.64
CA ALA A 273 7.31 -24.22 -1.78
C ALA A 273 6.06 -24.34 -2.68
N ASP A 274 4.88 -24.49 -2.08
CA ASP A 274 3.61 -24.50 -2.82
C ASP A 274 3.35 -23.18 -3.55
N ALA A 275 3.72 -22.05 -2.94
CA ALA A 275 3.67 -20.75 -3.61
C ALA A 275 4.71 -20.60 -4.72
N PHE A 276 5.91 -21.14 -4.53
CA PHE A 276 6.97 -21.19 -5.54
C PHE A 276 6.55 -21.95 -6.79
N ASN A 277 5.85 -23.08 -6.64
CA ASN A 277 5.33 -23.85 -7.77
C ASN A 277 4.26 -23.12 -8.59
N ARG A 278 3.65 -22.08 -8.03
CA ARG A 278 2.69 -21.21 -8.74
C ARG A 278 3.35 -19.98 -9.38
N ALA A 279 4.64 -19.76 -9.10
CA ALA A 279 5.41 -18.64 -9.65
C ALA A 279 6.05 -19.03 -10.98
N HIS A 280 5.93 -18.16 -11.97
CA HIS A 280 6.38 -18.38 -13.35
C HIS A 280 7.48 -17.42 -13.79
N ARG A 281 7.72 -16.34 -13.03
CA ARG A 281 8.75 -15.34 -13.34
C ARG A 281 9.79 -15.26 -12.24
N ILE A 282 10.99 -14.81 -12.60
CA ILE A 282 12.05 -14.67 -11.61
C ILE A 282 11.73 -13.63 -10.54
N GLU A 283 11.04 -12.54 -10.89
CA GLU A 283 10.65 -11.50 -9.93
C GLU A 283 9.75 -12.06 -8.83
N GLU A 284 8.83 -12.97 -9.18
CA GLU A 284 7.97 -13.70 -8.24
C GLU A 284 8.79 -14.66 -7.37
N ARG A 285 9.68 -15.44 -8.01
CA ARG A 285 10.50 -16.46 -7.36
C ARG A 285 11.53 -15.86 -6.42
N ALA A 286 12.05 -14.66 -6.69
CA ALA A 286 13.12 -14.04 -5.91
C ALA A 286 12.74 -13.86 -4.44
N GLU A 287 11.56 -13.29 -4.18
CA GLU A 287 11.10 -13.05 -2.80
C GLU A 287 10.69 -14.36 -2.11
N LEU A 288 10.14 -15.33 -2.85
CA LEU A 288 9.83 -16.68 -2.35
C LEU A 288 11.09 -17.46 -1.94
N VAL A 289 12.15 -17.42 -2.77
CA VAL A 289 13.45 -18.01 -2.43
C VAL A 289 14.05 -17.33 -1.20
N SER A 290 13.97 -16.00 -1.14
CA SER A 290 14.43 -15.27 0.05
C SER A 290 13.65 -15.66 1.31
N ALA A 291 12.33 -15.84 1.20
CA ALA A 291 11.47 -16.29 2.29
C ALA A 291 11.78 -17.73 2.72
N MET A 292 11.95 -18.67 1.77
CA MET A 292 12.32 -20.05 2.06
C MET A 292 13.66 -20.11 2.80
N ARG A 293 14.64 -19.34 2.37
CA ARG A 293 15.94 -19.24 3.07
C ARG A 293 15.81 -18.72 4.49
N ALA A 294 14.90 -17.77 4.74
CA ALA A 294 14.66 -17.27 6.09
C ALA A 294 14.04 -18.33 7.02
N THR A 295 13.49 -19.42 6.48
CA THR A 295 13.08 -20.58 7.30
C THR A 295 14.25 -21.47 7.73
N GLY A 296 15.45 -21.28 7.17
CA GLY A 296 16.61 -22.14 7.40
C GLY A 296 16.48 -23.48 6.68
N GLU A 297 17.05 -24.52 7.30
CA GLU A 297 17.17 -25.88 6.73
C GLU A 297 15.87 -26.43 6.09
N PRO A 298 14.67 -26.26 6.68
CA PRO A 298 13.42 -26.68 6.04
C PRO A 298 13.19 -26.09 4.65
N GLY A 299 13.35 -24.78 4.48
CA GLY A 299 13.15 -24.11 3.20
C GLY A 299 14.31 -24.33 2.24
N GLU A 300 15.53 -24.48 2.74
CA GLU A 300 16.68 -24.87 1.90
C GLU A 300 16.47 -26.25 1.28
N LYS A 301 15.97 -27.23 2.05
CA LYS A 301 15.60 -28.55 1.52
C LYS A 301 14.54 -28.44 0.43
N GLN A 302 13.49 -27.66 0.63
CA GLN A 302 12.44 -27.45 -0.37
C GLN A 302 13.01 -26.82 -1.65
N LEU A 303 13.90 -25.84 -1.52
CA LEU A 303 14.53 -25.18 -2.64
C LEU A 303 15.42 -26.14 -3.46
N PHE A 304 16.21 -26.97 -2.79
CA PHE A 304 17.04 -27.97 -3.46
C PHE A 304 16.21 -29.08 -4.09
N ALA A 305 15.11 -29.47 -3.46
CA ALA A 305 14.16 -30.42 -4.04
C ALA A 305 13.51 -29.85 -5.31
N ALA A 306 13.07 -28.58 -5.30
CA ALA A 306 12.53 -27.90 -6.48
C ALA A 306 13.55 -27.86 -7.62
N LEU A 307 14.79 -27.45 -7.34
CA LEU A 307 15.89 -27.45 -8.30
C LEU A 307 16.14 -28.86 -8.89
N GLN A 308 16.16 -29.88 -8.04
CA GLN A 308 16.38 -31.26 -8.48
C GLN A 308 15.22 -31.83 -9.30
N ALA A 309 13.98 -31.44 -9.01
CA ALA A 309 12.79 -31.92 -9.70
C ALA A 309 12.48 -31.16 -11.01
N SER A 310 12.93 -29.91 -11.13
CA SER A 310 12.61 -29.07 -12.28
C SER A 310 13.31 -29.54 -13.56
N ASN A 311 12.57 -29.47 -14.67
CA ASN A 311 13.05 -29.65 -16.04
C ASN A 311 12.86 -28.38 -16.88
N ASP A 312 12.38 -27.29 -16.28
CA ASP A 312 12.21 -26.00 -16.95
C ASP A 312 13.55 -25.24 -16.91
N PRO A 313 14.18 -24.96 -18.07
CA PRO A 313 15.43 -24.20 -18.13
C PRO A 313 15.38 -22.86 -17.41
N ASP A 314 14.27 -22.14 -17.51
CA ASP A 314 14.13 -20.82 -16.89
C ASP A 314 14.07 -20.96 -15.36
N GLU A 315 13.28 -21.90 -14.84
CA GLU A 315 13.25 -22.19 -13.41
C GLU A 315 14.59 -22.66 -12.83
N ILE A 316 15.27 -23.56 -13.52
CA ILE A 316 16.58 -24.04 -13.07
C ILE A 316 17.56 -22.87 -13.00
N THR A 317 17.64 -22.06 -14.07
CA THR A 317 18.58 -20.93 -14.12
C THR A 317 18.20 -19.84 -13.12
N ASP A 318 16.91 -19.62 -12.89
CA ASP A 318 16.40 -18.70 -11.88
C ASP A 318 16.83 -19.12 -10.47
N ILE A 319 16.58 -20.37 -10.09
CA ILE A 319 16.97 -20.90 -8.78
C ILE A 319 18.48 -20.79 -8.61
N MET A 320 19.26 -21.21 -9.61
CA MET A 320 20.73 -21.09 -9.59
C MET A 320 21.17 -19.64 -9.35
N ARG A 321 20.60 -18.68 -10.09
CA ARG A 321 20.92 -17.25 -9.94
C ARG A 321 20.61 -16.73 -8.54
N LEU A 322 19.48 -17.15 -7.96
CA LEU A 322 19.03 -16.71 -6.64
C LEU A 322 19.77 -17.38 -5.47
N THR A 323 20.42 -18.52 -5.70
CA THR A 323 21.08 -19.33 -4.66
C THR A 323 22.60 -19.25 -4.67
N ASN A 324 23.24 -19.10 -5.84
CA ASN A 324 24.70 -19.18 -6.00
C ASN A 324 25.50 -18.23 -5.10
N SER A 325 24.97 -17.05 -4.81
CA SER A 325 25.63 -16.04 -3.95
C SER A 325 25.49 -16.32 -2.45
N SER A 326 24.70 -17.31 -2.08
CA SER A 326 24.17 -17.44 -0.72
C SER A 326 24.50 -18.78 -0.05
N PHE A 327 24.77 -19.82 -0.84
CA PHE A 327 25.04 -21.18 -0.36
C PHE A 327 26.49 -21.60 -0.59
N HIS A 328 27.45 -20.74 -0.27
CA HIS A 328 28.85 -21.05 -0.51
C HIS A 328 29.27 -22.35 0.18
N ASN A 329 29.87 -23.26 -0.60
CA ASN A 329 30.31 -24.58 -0.15
C ASN A 329 29.19 -25.55 0.32
N ASP A 330 27.92 -25.33 -0.03
CA ASP A 330 26.88 -26.32 0.25
C ASP A 330 26.99 -27.52 -0.71
N PRO A 331 27.32 -28.73 -0.22
CA PRO A 331 27.49 -29.90 -1.07
C PRO A 331 26.19 -30.31 -1.76
N ARG A 332 25.01 -30.02 -1.18
CA ARG A 332 23.71 -30.39 -1.77
C ARG A 332 23.48 -29.64 -3.09
N LEU A 333 23.87 -28.37 -3.13
CA LEU A 333 23.74 -27.54 -4.32
C LEU A 333 24.73 -27.97 -5.41
N SER A 334 25.98 -28.27 -5.03
CA SER A 334 26.99 -28.81 -5.95
C SER A 334 26.56 -30.17 -6.55
N SER A 335 26.04 -31.09 -5.73
CA SER A 335 25.49 -32.36 -6.21
C SER A 335 24.29 -32.16 -7.13
N ALA A 336 23.40 -31.21 -6.84
CA ALA A 336 22.27 -30.87 -7.71
C ALA A 336 22.74 -30.36 -9.08
N TYR A 337 23.77 -29.52 -9.12
CA TYR A 337 24.33 -29.00 -10.37
C TYR A 337 24.97 -30.09 -11.24
N VAL A 338 25.70 -31.03 -10.63
CA VAL A 338 26.20 -32.22 -11.35
C VAL A 338 25.04 -33.06 -11.89
N ALA A 339 24.01 -33.30 -11.10
CA ALA A 339 22.83 -34.05 -11.55
C ALA A 339 22.09 -33.36 -12.71
N ILE A 340 22.03 -32.02 -12.69
CA ILE A 340 21.47 -31.23 -13.79
C ILE A 340 22.35 -31.37 -15.05
N LEU A 341 23.68 -31.25 -14.92
CA LEU A 341 24.60 -31.43 -16.05
C LEU A 341 24.49 -32.82 -16.70
N LYS A 342 24.21 -33.86 -15.89
CA LYS A 342 23.98 -35.24 -16.35
C LYS A 342 22.72 -35.38 -17.21
N ARG A 343 21.69 -34.57 -16.99
CA ARG A 343 20.37 -34.73 -17.66
C ARG A 343 20.00 -33.64 -18.65
N THR A 344 20.64 -32.47 -18.59
CA THR A 344 20.23 -31.31 -19.38
C THR A 344 20.84 -31.30 -20.78
N ASP A 345 20.01 -31.07 -21.77
CA ASP A 345 20.45 -30.78 -23.13
C ASP A 345 20.58 -29.27 -23.42
N ASP A 346 20.10 -28.42 -22.51
CA ASP A 346 20.12 -26.97 -22.68
C ASP A 346 21.50 -26.41 -22.33
N GLU A 347 22.08 -25.66 -23.27
CA GLU A 347 23.42 -25.10 -23.10
C GLU A 347 23.44 -23.95 -22.08
N LYS A 348 22.38 -23.13 -21.99
CA LYS A 348 22.30 -22.07 -20.97
C LYS A 348 22.23 -22.66 -19.57
N VAL A 349 21.42 -23.70 -19.38
CA VAL A 349 21.35 -24.44 -18.11
C VAL A 349 22.70 -25.06 -17.77
N SER A 350 23.39 -25.62 -18.77
CA SER A 350 24.72 -26.22 -18.57
C SER A 350 25.75 -25.19 -18.16
N GLU A 351 25.79 -24.04 -18.82
CA GLU A 351 26.69 -22.94 -18.47
C GLU A 351 26.38 -22.37 -17.08
N ALA A 352 25.11 -22.21 -16.75
CA ALA A 352 24.68 -21.78 -15.42
C ALA A 352 25.09 -22.77 -14.32
N ALA A 353 24.93 -24.08 -14.56
CA ALA A 353 25.33 -25.13 -13.63
C ALA A 353 26.86 -25.18 -13.44
N ILE A 354 27.64 -25.05 -14.52
CA ILE A 354 29.12 -24.95 -14.46
C ILE A 354 29.53 -23.71 -13.66
N PHE A 355 28.95 -22.56 -13.96
CA PHE A 355 29.21 -21.32 -13.22
C PHE A 355 28.85 -21.48 -11.74
N GLY A 356 27.70 -22.09 -11.44
CA GLY A 356 27.25 -22.39 -10.09
C GLY A 356 28.25 -23.27 -9.33
N LEU A 357 28.74 -24.35 -9.95
CA LEU A 357 29.78 -25.20 -9.35
C LEU A 357 31.04 -24.40 -9.00
N VAL A 358 31.50 -23.53 -9.88
CA VAL A 358 32.66 -22.65 -9.62
C VAL A 358 32.38 -21.73 -8.42
N MET A 359 31.19 -21.14 -8.34
CA MET A 359 30.77 -20.29 -7.21
C MET A 359 30.69 -21.05 -5.88
N MET A 360 30.48 -22.38 -5.91
CA MET A 360 30.46 -23.25 -4.73
C MET A 360 31.85 -23.62 -4.21
N ARG A 361 32.93 -23.13 -4.84
CA ARG A 361 34.32 -23.24 -4.39
C ARG A 361 34.70 -24.69 -4.04
N LYS A 362 35.02 -24.98 -2.77
CA LYS A 362 35.55 -26.27 -2.35
C LYS A 362 34.57 -27.40 -2.67
N SER A 363 33.29 -27.23 -2.30
CA SER A 363 32.28 -28.27 -2.55
C SER A 363 32.00 -28.48 -4.04
N GLY A 364 32.12 -27.43 -4.86
CA GLY A 364 31.97 -27.52 -6.30
C GLY A 364 33.13 -28.28 -6.95
N GLN A 365 34.36 -27.99 -6.52
CA GLN A 365 35.56 -28.72 -6.96
C GLN A 365 35.45 -30.21 -6.56
N GLU A 366 35.11 -30.50 -5.31
CA GLU A 366 34.94 -31.88 -4.82
C GLU A 366 33.86 -32.64 -5.60
N ALA A 367 32.74 -31.99 -5.91
CA ALA A 367 31.67 -32.59 -6.70
C ALA A 367 32.09 -32.87 -8.16
N ILE A 368 32.87 -31.98 -8.78
CA ILE A 368 33.42 -32.19 -10.11
C ILE A 368 34.42 -33.35 -10.12
N ASP A 369 35.34 -33.37 -9.15
CA ASP A 369 36.35 -34.42 -9.06
C ASP A 369 35.69 -35.79 -8.85
N ALA A 370 34.68 -35.86 -7.98
CA ALA A 370 33.88 -37.07 -7.80
C ALA A 370 33.18 -37.50 -9.09
N ALA A 371 32.55 -36.57 -9.81
CA ALA A 371 31.83 -36.85 -11.04
C ALA A 371 32.74 -37.24 -12.22
N LEU A 372 33.98 -36.75 -12.27
CA LEU A 372 34.99 -37.15 -13.26
C LEU A 372 35.59 -38.53 -12.97
N ASN A 373 35.63 -38.93 -11.69
CA ASN A 373 36.12 -40.23 -11.25
C ASN A 373 35.07 -41.35 -11.38
N GLU A 374 33.77 -40.99 -11.36
CA GLU A 374 32.71 -41.88 -11.84
C GLU A 374 32.87 -42.04 -13.36
N THR A 375 33.40 -43.18 -13.81
CA THR A 375 33.57 -43.50 -15.23
C THR A 375 32.26 -43.28 -16.00
N SER A 376 32.18 -42.19 -16.74
CA SER A 376 31.01 -41.81 -17.54
C SER A 376 31.33 -41.99 -19.01
N ASP A 377 30.62 -42.90 -19.68
CA ASP A 377 30.68 -43.05 -21.14
C ASP A 377 30.05 -41.86 -21.89
N ASP A 378 29.46 -40.90 -21.15
CA ASP A 378 28.93 -39.66 -21.70
C ASP A 378 30.05 -38.63 -21.96
N ASP A 379 30.54 -38.63 -23.21
CA ASP A 379 31.51 -37.65 -23.74
C ASP A 379 31.09 -36.19 -23.57
N ARG A 380 29.78 -35.90 -23.52
CA ARG A 380 29.25 -34.55 -23.37
C ARG A 380 29.36 -34.09 -21.92
N LEU A 381 28.93 -34.93 -20.98
CA LEU A 381 29.11 -34.67 -19.55
C LEU A 381 30.59 -34.50 -19.21
N GLN A 382 31.45 -35.40 -19.72
CA GLN A 382 32.89 -35.34 -19.49
C GLN A 382 33.50 -34.02 -19.96
N ARG A 383 33.11 -33.54 -21.16
CA ARG A 383 33.54 -32.24 -21.68
C ARG A 383 33.09 -31.08 -20.80
N ARG A 384 31.85 -31.10 -20.30
CA ARG A 384 31.28 -30.06 -19.43
C ARG A 384 31.96 -30.02 -18.06
N LEU A 385 32.15 -31.16 -17.42
CA LEU A 385 32.88 -31.26 -16.14
C LEU A 385 34.35 -30.83 -16.29
N THR A 386 35.00 -31.21 -17.39
CA THR A 386 36.36 -30.75 -17.69
C THR A 386 36.43 -29.22 -17.89
N LYS A 387 35.44 -28.63 -18.57
CA LYS A 387 35.30 -27.16 -18.70
C LYS A 387 35.16 -26.51 -17.32
N ALA A 388 34.33 -27.09 -16.45
CA ALA A 388 34.15 -26.61 -15.09
C ALA A 388 35.44 -26.67 -14.26
N ALA A 389 36.13 -27.82 -14.26
CA ALA A 389 37.40 -28.01 -13.53
C ALA A 389 38.47 -26.97 -13.93
N ARG A 390 38.59 -26.66 -15.22
CA ARG A 390 39.53 -25.63 -15.72
C ARG A 390 39.17 -24.20 -15.30
N SER A 391 37.92 -23.97 -14.90
CA SER A 391 37.42 -22.66 -14.51
C SER A 391 37.68 -22.32 -13.04
N PHE A 392 38.13 -23.31 -12.24
CA PHE A 392 38.63 -23.03 -10.90
C PHE A 392 39.99 -22.37 -10.96
N PRO A 393 40.24 -21.33 -10.14
CA PRO A 393 41.58 -20.77 -10.04
C PRO A 393 42.53 -21.87 -9.57
N ALA A 394 43.57 -22.15 -10.38
CA ALA A 394 44.61 -23.10 -10.01
C ALA A 394 45.12 -22.75 -8.61
N ASN A 395 45.18 -23.75 -7.72
CA ASN A 395 45.79 -23.63 -6.40
C ASN A 395 47.11 -22.86 -6.54
N ARG A 396 47.11 -21.56 -6.17
CA ARG A 396 48.36 -20.87 -5.86
C ARG A 396 48.80 -21.48 -4.55
N SER A 397 49.65 -22.49 -4.63
CA SER A 397 50.39 -23.00 -3.49
C SER A 397 51.01 -21.81 -2.75
N PRO A 398 50.92 -21.73 -1.40
CA PRO A 398 51.71 -20.77 -0.66
C PRO A 398 53.18 -21.12 -0.88
N GLN A 399 53.93 -20.19 -1.49
CA GLN A 399 55.40 -20.19 -1.39
C GLN A 399 55.80 -19.52 -0.09
#